data_AF-A0A522B5G4-F1
#
_entry.id   AF-A0A522B5G4-F1
#
_cell.length_a   1.000
_cell.length_b   1.000
_cell.length_c   1.000
_cell.angle_alpha   90.00
_cell.angle_beta   90.00
_cell.angle_gamma   90.00
#
_symmetry.space_group_name_H-M   'P 1'
#
loop_
_entity.id
_entity.type
_entity.pdbx_description
1 polymer ?
#
loop_
_entity_poly.entity_id
_entity_poly.type
_entity_poly.pdbx_seq_one_letter_code
_entity_poly.pdbx_strand_id
1 'polypeptide(L)' 'WGFLALRDFDQEWAMATDPDLWRALGGLDRRTRAALVMTTLDGYTQVEVADVFGVPRGTVASWLSRGRVRLRAELESHR' A
#
# COMPACT_ATOMS: atom_id res chain seq x y z
N TRP A 1 -11.21 -1.57 -13.61
CA TRP A 1 -11.44 -1.50 -12.16
C TRP A 1 -11.35 -0.05 -11.70
N GLY A 2 -12.51 0.62 -11.66
CA GLY A 2 -12.65 2.07 -11.49
C GLY A 2 -12.60 2.58 -10.04
N PHE A 3 -12.03 1.83 -9.09
CA PHE A 3 -11.89 2.26 -7.69
C PHE A 3 -10.75 3.26 -7.45
N LEU A 4 -9.87 3.47 -8.44
CA LEU A 4 -8.94 4.61 -8.47
C LEU A 4 -9.63 5.94 -8.80
N ALA A 5 -10.96 6.01 -8.77
CA ALA A 5 -11.71 7.27 -8.77
C ALA A 5 -11.62 8.01 -7.43
N LEU A 6 -10.90 7.49 -6.42
CA LEU A 6 -10.26 8.30 -5.38
C LEU A 6 -9.04 9.08 -5.92
N ARG A 7 -9.14 9.59 -7.15
CA ARG A 7 -8.07 10.37 -7.78
C ARG A 7 -8.06 11.84 -7.36
N ASP A 8 -9.09 12.30 -6.66
CA ASP A 8 -9.30 13.74 -6.41
C ASP A 8 -9.42 14.14 -4.94
N PHE A 9 -9.33 13.20 -3.97
CA PHE A 9 -9.08 13.59 -2.57
C PHE A 9 -7.56 13.83 -2.40
N ASP A 10 -7.12 14.91 -3.03
CA ASP A 10 -5.82 15.57 -2.96
C ASP A 10 -4.65 14.74 -2.39
N GLN A 11 -3.77 14.31 -3.31
CA GLN A 11 -2.35 14.08 -2.98
C GLN A 11 -1.79 15.25 -2.13
N GLU A 12 -2.33 16.47 -2.31
CA GLU A 12 -2.00 17.66 -1.51
C GLU A 12 -2.36 17.53 -0.02
N TRP A 13 -3.58 17.12 0.35
CA TRP A 13 -3.98 16.93 1.75
C TRP A 13 -3.23 15.76 2.39
N ALA A 14 -3.09 14.68 1.62
CA ALA A 14 -2.27 13.54 1.97
C ALA A 14 -0.83 13.97 2.30
N MET A 15 -0.13 14.60 1.35
CA MET A 15 1.26 15.05 1.52
C MET A 15 1.42 16.09 2.62
N ALA A 16 0.43 16.95 2.86
CA ALA A 16 0.45 17.91 3.96
C ALA A 16 0.32 17.25 5.34
N THR A 17 -0.28 16.06 5.43
CA THR A 17 -0.53 15.36 6.70
C THR A 17 0.69 14.58 7.19
N ASP A 18 1.39 13.87 6.29
CA ASP A 18 2.61 13.11 6.64
C ASP A 18 3.50 12.87 5.39
N PRO A 19 4.38 13.83 5.04
CA PRO A 19 5.24 13.73 3.87
C PRO A 19 6.15 12.48 3.87
N ASP A 20 6.58 12.03 5.05
CA ASP A 20 7.52 10.91 5.19
C ASP A 20 6.82 9.58 4.93
N LEU A 21 5.57 9.43 5.40
CA LEU A 21 4.71 8.31 5.03
C LEU A 21 4.48 8.22 3.52
N TRP A 22 4.22 9.35 2.85
CA TRP A 22 4.01 9.35 1.40
C TRP A 22 5.27 9.00 0.62
N ARG A 23 6.45 9.47 1.04
CA ARG A 23 7.73 9.04 0.44
C ARG A 23 7.98 7.56 0.67
N ALA A 24 7.75 7.05 1.89
CA ALA A 24 7.93 5.65 2.23
C ALA A 24 7.00 4.73 1.40
N LEU A 25 5.72 5.09 1.27
CA LEU A 25 4.77 4.40 0.38
C LEU A 25 5.20 4.51 -1.10
N GLY A 26 5.74 5.67 -1.48
CA GLY A 26 6.35 5.93 -2.79
C GLY A 26 7.42 4.92 -3.19
N GLY A 27 8.26 4.53 -2.22
CA GLY A 27 9.38 3.60 -2.40
C GLY A 27 9.01 2.11 -2.50
N LEU A 28 7.75 1.75 -2.25
CA LEU A 28 7.27 0.38 -2.44
C LEU A 28 6.99 0.08 -3.92
N ASP A 29 7.20 -1.16 -4.36
CA ASP A 29 6.74 -1.57 -5.68
C ASP A 29 5.21 -1.44 -5.79
N ARG A 30 4.72 -1.24 -7.02
CA ARG A 30 3.30 -0.94 -7.26
C ARG A 30 2.35 -2.01 -6.73
N ARG A 31 2.72 -3.29 -6.82
CA ARG A 31 1.85 -4.39 -6.38
C ARG A 31 1.83 -4.52 -4.86
N THR A 32 2.98 -4.39 -4.21
CA THR A 32 3.05 -4.38 -2.74
C THR A 32 2.28 -3.20 -2.14
N ARG A 33 2.43 -2.00 -2.71
CA ARG A 33 1.68 -0.82 -2.29
C ARG A 33 0.18 -0.99 -2.49
N ALA A 34 -0.25 -1.47 -3.65
CA ALA A 34 -1.67 -1.71 -3.92
C ALA A 34 -2.25 -2.76 -2.97
N ALA A 35 -1.55 -3.88 -2.75
CA ALA A 35 -1.98 -4.91 -1.79
C ALA A 35 -2.12 -4.35 -0.36
N LEU A 36 -1.18 -3.50 0.08
CA LEU A 36 -1.30 -2.82 1.37
C LEU A 36 -2.55 -1.95 1.42
N VAL A 37 -2.71 -1.00 0.51
CA VAL A 37 -3.87 -0.09 0.45
C VAL A 37 -5.19 -0.86 0.44
N MET A 38 -5.31 -1.87 -0.43
CA MET A 38 -6.52 -2.67 -0.52
C MET A 38 -6.86 -3.38 0.80
N THR A 39 -5.85 -3.91 1.49
CA THR A 39 -6.08 -4.61 2.75
C THR A 39 -6.31 -3.69 3.94
N THR A 40 -5.63 -2.53 3.99
CA THR A 40 -5.63 -1.67 5.18
C THR A 40 -6.65 -0.54 5.11
N LEU A 41 -6.91 -0.01 3.92
CA LEU A 41 -7.84 1.11 3.71
C LEU A 41 -9.16 0.62 3.13
N ASP A 42 -9.10 -0.28 2.15
CA ASP A 42 -10.31 -0.76 1.46
C ASP A 42 -10.94 -1.99 2.13
N GLY A 43 -10.27 -2.58 3.12
CA GLY A 43 -10.80 -3.70 3.93
C GLY A 43 -10.79 -5.07 3.24
N TYR A 44 -10.10 -5.22 2.10
CA TYR A 44 -10.02 -6.49 1.39
C TYR A 44 -9.25 -7.54 2.20
N THR A 45 -9.66 -8.80 2.08
CA THR A 45 -8.89 -9.94 2.56
C THR A 45 -7.73 -10.26 1.61
N GLN A 46 -6.73 -11.00 2.11
CA GLN A 46 -5.60 -11.46 1.26
C GLN A 46 -6.04 -12.39 0.13
N VAL A 47 -7.17 -13.09 0.29
CA VAL A 47 -7.74 -13.96 -0.74
C VAL A 47 -8.35 -13.12 -1.86
N GLU A 48 -9.18 -12.13 -1.53
CA GLU A 48 -9.76 -11.24 -2.54
C GLU A 48 -8.69 -10.44 -3.29
N VAL A 49 -7.63 -10.01 -2.60
CA VAL A 49 -6.48 -9.36 -3.25
C VAL A 49 -5.76 -10.34 -4.18
N ALA A 50 -5.58 -11.59 -3.77
CA ALA A 50 -4.99 -12.63 -4.61
C ALA A 50 -5.81 -12.86 -5.88
N ASP A 51 -7.13 -12.90 -5.76
CA ASP A 51 -8.05 -13.04 -6.89
C ASP A 51 -7.98 -11.84 -7.83
N VAL A 52 -7.92 -10.61 -7.30
CA VAL A 52 -7.78 -9.38 -8.10
C VAL A 52 -6.47 -9.37 -8.90
N PHE A 53 -5.37 -9.83 -8.30
CA PHE A 53 -4.05 -9.84 -8.96
C PHE A 53 -3.76 -11.11 -9.77
N GLY A 54 -4.60 -12.15 -9.67
CA GLY A 54 -4.37 -13.45 -10.30
C GLY A 54 -3.11 -14.15 -9.78
N VAL A 55 -2.84 -14.07 -8.48
CA VAL A 55 -1.64 -14.65 -7.84
C VAL A 55 -2.02 -15.51 -6.63
N PRO A 56 -1.14 -16.42 -6.16
CA PRO A 56 -1.39 -17.15 -4.91
C PRO A 56 -1.52 -16.24 -3.69
N ARG A 57 -2.40 -16.59 -2.73
CA ARG A 57 -2.52 -15.89 -1.42
C ARG A 57 -1.18 -15.74 -0.70
N GLY A 58 -0.31 -16.75 -0.79
CA GLY A 58 1.03 -16.71 -0.23
C GLY A 58 1.90 -15.59 -0.81
N THR A 59 1.75 -15.30 -2.11
CA THR A 59 2.43 -14.19 -2.78
C THR A 59 1.97 -12.84 -2.22
N VAL A 60 0.66 -12.67 -2.02
CA VAL A 60 0.10 -11.47 -1.37
C VAL A 60 0.65 -11.33 0.06
N ALA A 61 0.67 -12.42 0.83
CA ALA A 61 1.25 -12.41 2.17
C ALA A 61 2.73 -11.98 2.17
N SER A 62 3.52 -12.46 1.22
CA SER A 62 4.92 -12.06 1.05
C SER A 62 5.08 -10.60 0.59
N TRP A 63 4.15 -10.06 -0.21
CA TRP A 63 4.12 -8.62 -0.51
C TRP A 63 3.85 -7.80 0.75
N LEU A 64 2.78 -8.11 1.48
CA LEU A 64 2.40 -7.38 2.69
C LEU A 64 3.50 -7.42 3.77
N SER A 65 4.14 -8.58 3.94
CA SER A 65 5.25 -8.74 4.88
C SER A 65 6.43 -7.83 4.52
N ARG A 66 6.91 -7.90 3.26
CA ARG A 66 8.02 -7.07 2.77
C ARG A 66 7.69 -5.58 2.79
N GLY A 67 6.46 -5.22 2.41
CA GLY A 67 5.98 -3.84 2.46
C GLY A 67 6.02 -3.27 3.86
N ARG A 68 5.51 -3.99 4.87
CA ARG A 68 5.56 -3.56 6.28
C ARG A 68 6.97 -3.43 6.82
N VAL A 69 7.86 -4.36 6.49
CA VAL A 69 9.28 -4.28 6.89
C VAL A 69 9.92 -3.03 6.31
N ARG A 70 9.69 -2.75 5.02
CA ARG A 70 10.26 -1.57 4.36
C ARG A 70 9.68 -0.28 4.92
N LEU A 71 8.35 -0.19 5.08
CA LEU A 71 7.73 1.00 5.66
C LEU A 71 8.23 1.29 7.07
N ARG A 72 8.38 0.26 7.91
CA ARG A 72 8.96 0.42 9.25
C ARG A 72 10.37 0.99 9.18
N ALA A 73 11.24 0.41 8.35
CA ALA A 73 12.62 0.87 8.21
C ALA A 73 12.70 2.34 7.72
N GLU A 74 11.88 2.71 6.73
CA GLU A 74 11.85 4.08 6.21
C GLU A 74 11.34 5.06 7.27
N LEU A 75 10.23 4.76 7.96
CA LEU A 75 9.64 5.66 8.96
C LEU A 75 10.48 5.77 10.24
N GLU A 76 11.19 4.72 10.64
CA GLU A 76 12.15 4.78 11.74
C GLU A 76 13.40 5.61 11.38
N SER A 77 13.77 5.67 10.10
CA SER A 77 14.94 6.44 9.64
C SER A 77 14.67 7.94 9.53
N HIS A 78 13.40 8.36 9.46
CA HIS A 78 12.98 9.76 9.35
C HIS A 78 12.50 10.37 10.69
N ARG A 79 12.63 9.63 11.80
CA ARG A 79 12.24 10.08 13.14
C ARG A 79 13.40 10.67 13.92
#